data_AF-A0A3D1YWU9-F1
#
_entry.id   AF-A0A3D1YWU9-F1
#
_cell.length_a   1.000
_cell.length_b   1.000
_cell.length_c   1.000
_cell.angle_alpha   90.00
_cell.angle_beta   90.00
_cell.angle_gamma   90.00
#
_symmetry.space_group_name_H-M   'P 1'
#
loop_
_entity.id
_entity.type
_entity.pdbx_description
1 polymer ?
#
loop_
_entity_poly.entity_id
_entity_poly.type
_entity_poly.pdbx_seq_one_letter_code
_entity_poly.pdbx_strand_id
1 'polypeptide(L)' 'ATLGEIVVGAKEGREAGEITVFDSTGLAIQDIATARMLFEAAKREGIGYEFDMLG' A
#
# COMPACT_ATOMS: atom_id res chain seq x y z
N ALA A 1 14.83 -3.54 -10.95
CA ALA A 1 13.38 -3.80 -11.09
C ALA A 1 12.63 -2.74 -10.31
N THR A 2 11.39 -2.40 -10.68
CA THR A 2 10.51 -1.67 -9.77
C THR A 2 9.98 -2.63 -8.70
N LEU A 3 9.50 -2.11 -7.56
CA LEU A 3 8.89 -2.95 -6.53
C LEU A 3 7.68 -3.74 -7.09
N GLY A 4 6.88 -3.12 -7.95
CA GLY A 4 5.72 -3.76 -8.58
C GLY A 4 6.11 -4.96 -9.45
N GLU A 5 7.18 -4.85 -10.25
CA GLU A 5 7.67 -5.97 -11.08
C GLU A 5 8.09 -7.18 -10.23
N ILE A 6 8.69 -6.96 -9.07
CA ILE A 6 9.06 -8.03 -8.13
C ILE A 6 7.80 -8.66 -7.53
N VAL A 7 6.85 -7.84 -7.06
CA VAL A 7 5.62 -8.30 -6.40
C VAL A 7 4.77 -9.17 -7.32
N VAL A 8 4.66 -8.82 -8.61
CA VAL A 8 3.88 -9.61 -9.58
C VAL A 8 4.66 -10.79 -10.18
N GLY A 9 5.90 -11.02 -9.76
CA GLY A 9 6.76 -12.10 -10.28
C GLY A 9 7.25 -11.87 -11.71
N ALA A 10 7.17 -10.64 -12.23
CA ALA A 10 7.69 -10.32 -13.56
C ALA A 10 9.23 -10.25 -13.59
N LYS A 11 9.86 -10.04 -12.42
CA LYS A 11 11.31 -10.13 -12.23
C LYS A 11 11.61 -10.83 -10.90
N GLU A 12 12.72 -11.56 -10.85
CA GLU A 12 13.17 -12.21 -9.63
C GLU A 12 13.68 -11.18 -8.62
N GLY A 13 13.44 -11.48 -7.34
CA GLY A 13 13.88 -10.67 -6.21
C GLY A 13 15.36 -10.90 -5.90
N ARG A 14 15.71 -10.70 -4.62
CA ARG A 14 17.08 -10.93 -4.14
C ARG A 14 17.44 -12.42 -4.19
N GLU A 15 18.65 -12.73 -4.66
CA GLU A 15 19.26 -14.06 -4.60
C GLU A 15 20.31 -14.18 -3.48
N ALA A 16 20.77 -15.42 -3.23
CA ALA A 16 21.67 -15.72 -2.12
C ALA A 16 23.04 -15.01 -2.27
N GLY A 17 23.45 -14.29 -1.23
CA GLY A 17 24.74 -13.59 -1.19
C GLY A 17 24.72 -12.17 -1.75
N GLU A 18 23.61 -11.72 -2.33
CA GLU A 18 23.51 -10.37 -2.90
C GLU A 18 23.25 -9.30 -1.84
N ILE A 19 23.75 -8.09 -2.09
CA ILE A 19 23.33 -6.87 -1.36
C ILE A 19 22.41 -6.09 -2.29
N THR A 20 21.21 -5.74 -1.81
CA THR A 20 20.20 -5.00 -2.58
C THR A 20 19.80 -3.73 -1.84
N VAL A 21 19.51 -2.66 -2.58
CA VAL A 21 18.99 -1.40 -2.02
C VAL A 21 17.62 -1.13 -2.60
N PHE A 22 16.66 -0.86 -1.71
CA PHE A 22 15.37 -0.31 -2.08
C PHE A 22 15.41 1.19 -1.83
N ASP A 23 15.33 1.97 -2.90
CA ASP A 23 15.24 3.43 -2.85
C ASP A 23 13.86 3.85 -3.34
N SER A 24 13.05 4.39 -2.42
CA SER A 24 11.66 4.74 -2.66
C SER A 24 11.45 6.21 -2.35
N THR A 25 10.79 6.91 -3.27
CA THR A 25 10.31 8.27 -3.05
C THR A 25 8.91 8.31 -2.42
N GLY A 26 8.25 7.15 -2.30
CA GLY A 26 6.82 7.06 -1.98
C GLY A 26 5.91 7.33 -3.19
N LEU A 27 4.75 6.66 -3.25
CA LEU A 27 3.74 6.85 -4.29
C LEU A 27 2.36 7.01 -3.66
N ALA A 28 1.60 8.04 -4.06
CA ALA A 28 0.26 8.33 -3.54
C ALA A 28 -0.73 7.16 -3.63
N ILE A 29 -0.54 6.27 -4.61
CA ILE A 29 -1.37 5.07 -4.75
C ILE A 29 -1.26 4.12 -3.55
N GLN A 30 -0.10 4.08 -2.89
CA GLN A 30 0.14 3.25 -1.71
C GLN A 30 -0.67 3.76 -0.52
N ASP A 31 -0.73 5.09 -0.36
CA ASP A 31 -1.53 5.75 0.69
C ASP A 31 -3.03 5.50 0.48
N ILE A 32 -3.53 5.72 -0.74
CA ILE A 32 -4.95 5.53 -1.06
C ILE A 32 -5.39 4.06 -0.93
N ALA A 33 -4.55 3.11 -1.38
CA ALA A 33 -4.83 1.69 -1.20
C ALA A 33 -4.95 1.32 0.29
N THR A 34 -4.01 1.81 1.11
CA THR A 34 -4.03 1.58 2.56
C THR A 34 -5.24 2.24 3.22
N ALA A 35 -5.53 3.50 2.89
CA ALA A 35 -6.67 4.23 3.42
C ALA A 35 -8.00 3.53 3.10
N ARG A 36 -8.16 3.04 1.86
CA ARG A 36 -9.35 2.26 1.48
C ARG A 36 -9.49 0.99 2.31
N MET A 37 -8.41 0.23 2.48
CA MET A 37 -8.45 -1.00 3.28
C MET A 37 -8.87 -0.72 4.74
N LEU A 38 -8.29 0.32 5.34
CA LEU A 38 -8.63 0.72 6.71
C LEU A 38 -10.06 1.24 6.81
N PHE A 39 -10.52 2.03 5.84
CA PHE A 39 -11.88 2.55 5.80
C PHE A 39 -12.91 1.42 5.73
N GLU A 40 -12.70 0.43 4.87
CA GLU A 40 -13.60 -0.74 4.78
C GLU A 40 -13.57 -1.59 6.06
N ALA A 41 -12.40 -1.74 6.71
CA ALA A 41 -12.31 -2.41 8.00
C ALA A 41 -13.09 -1.66 9.09
N ALA A 42 -12.88 -0.35 9.21
CA ALA A 42 -13.57 0.51 10.17
C ALA A 42 -15.10 0.46 9.98
N LYS A 43 -15.59 0.50 8.74
CA LYS A 43 -17.02 0.35 8.44
C LYS A 43 -17.60 -0.99 8.91
N ARG A 44 -16.87 -2.10 8.73
CA ARG A 44 -17.34 -3.43 9.19
C ARG A 44 -17.36 -3.56 10.71
N GLU A 45 -16.46 -2.87 11.39
CA GLU A 45 -16.30 -2.93 12.85
C GLU A 45 -17.09 -1.83 13.59
N GLY A 46 -17.76 -0.94 12.87
CA GLY A 46 -18.51 0.18 13.47
C GLY A 46 -17.60 1.23 14.11
N ILE A 47 -16.39 1.41 13.58
CA ILE A 47 -15.40 2.38 14.08
C ILE A 47 -15.50 3.68 13.28
N GLY A 48 -15.54 4.80 14.01
CA GLY A 48 -15.60 6.16 13.43
C GLY A 48 -16.97 6.81 13.58
N TYR A 49 -17.12 7.98 12.98
CA TYR A 49 -18.36 8.77 13.02
C TYR A 49 -18.65 9.32 11.64
N GLU A 50 -19.92 9.28 11.25
CA GLU A 50 -20.38 9.99 10.06
C GLU A 50 -20.51 11.48 10.37
N PHE A 51 -20.21 12.31 9.39
CA PHE A 51 -20.43 13.75 9.47
C PHE A 51 -20.92 14.26 8.13
N ASP A 52 -21.82 15.24 8.18
CA ASP A 52 -22.26 15.93 6.98
C ASP A 52 -21.18 16.90 6.52
N MET A 53 -20.88 16.86 5.23
CA MET A 53 -19.92 17.75 4.59
C MET A 53 -20.53 19.11 4.24
N LEU A 54 -21.87 19.21 4.16
CA LEU A 54 -22.59 20.40 3.70
C LEU A 54 -23.44 21.06 4.80
N GLY A 55 -23.83 20.31 5.84
CA GLY A 55 -24.59 20.81 6.98
C GLY A 55 -26.10 20.68 6.82
#